data_AF-K9WZ19-F1
#
_entry.id   AF-K9WZ19-F1
#
_cell.length_a   1.000
_cell.length_b   1.000
_cell.length_c   1.000
_cell.angle_alpha   90.00
_cell.angle_beta   90.00
_cell.angle_gamma   90.00
#
_symmetry.space_group_name_H-M   'P 1'
#
loop_
_entity.id
_entity.type
_entity.pdbx_description
1 polymer ?
#
loop_
_entity_poly.entity_id
_entity_poly.type
_entity_poly.pdbx_seq_one_letter_code
_entity_poly.pdbx_strand_id
1 'polypeptide(L)'
;MQKLTCFQLINGIKNRIPRGRSKGSTIISYLEKHGYIEQPRPHFYKIKEGVVVGRHDVEAIAEAIISKRSITPTLNPTNNG
;
A
#
# COMPACT_ATOMS: atom_id res chain seq x y z
N MET A 1 -13.48 10.31 -4.73
CA MET A 1 -12.20 9.58 -4.64
C MET A 1 -12.39 8.17 -5.16
N GLN A 2 -11.64 7.74 -6.18
CA GLN A 2 -11.73 6.38 -6.72
C GLN A 2 -10.86 5.46 -5.85
N LYS A 3 -11.47 4.49 -5.14
CA LYS A 3 -10.74 3.50 -4.34
C LYS A 3 -9.94 2.58 -5.28
N LEU A 4 -8.62 2.48 -5.06
CA LEU A 4 -7.79 1.52 -5.78
C LEU A 4 -8.06 0.10 -5.26
N THR A 5 -7.95 -0.90 -6.14
CA THR A 5 -7.86 -2.30 -5.71
C THR A 5 -6.45 -2.63 -5.21
N CYS A 6 -6.29 -3.70 -4.44
CA CYS A 6 -4.97 -4.14 -3.95
C CYS A 6 -3.98 -4.38 -5.11
N PHE A 7 -4.45 -4.92 -6.23
CA PHE A 7 -3.64 -5.11 -7.44
C PHE A 7 -3.20 -3.78 -8.06
N GLN A 8 -4.11 -2.80 -8.14
CA GLN A 8 -3.80 -1.46 -8.65
C GLN A 8 -2.81 -0.73 -7.76
N LEU A 9 -2.93 -0.87 -6.43
CA LEU A 9 -1.99 -0.31 -5.46
C LEU A 9 -0.58 -0.89 -5.66
N ILE A 10 -0.45 -2.22 -5.67
CA ILE A 10 0.85 -2.89 -5.80
C ILE A 10 1.51 -2.56 -7.15
N ASN A 11 0.74 -2.62 -8.25
CA ASN A 11 1.28 -2.27 -9.56
C ASN A 11 1.63 -0.77 -9.68
N GLY A 12 0.83 0.10 -9.07
CA GLY A 12 1.12 1.53 -8.99
C GLY A 12 2.47 1.78 -8.33
N ILE A 13 2.70 1.17 -7.17
CA ILE A 13 3.97 1.30 -6.42
C ILE A 13 5.13 0.72 -7.24
N LYS A 14 4.96 -0.48 -7.80
CA LYS A 14 5.98 -1.15 -8.61
C LYS A 14 6.41 -0.30 -9.81
N ASN A 15 5.48 0.40 -10.46
CA ASN A 15 5.78 1.26 -11.61
C ASN A 15 6.48 2.58 -11.22
N ARG A 16 6.39 3.00 -9.95
CA ARG A 16 7.07 4.19 -9.42
C ARG A 16 8.47 3.89 -8.88
N ILE A 17 8.72 2.66 -8.47
CA ILE A 17 10.04 2.25 -8.00
C ILE A 17 10.95 1.95 -9.21
N PRO A 18 12.15 2.57 -9.33
CA PRO A 18 13.06 2.27 -10.41
C PRO A 18 13.43 0.78 -10.44
N ARG A 19 13.54 0.20 -11.64
CA ARG A 19 13.88 -1.22 -11.84
C ARG A 19 15.15 -1.57 -11.04
N GLY A 20 15.08 -2.65 -10.26
CA GLY A 20 16.19 -3.14 -9.43
C GLY A 20 16.29 -2.54 -8.03
N ARG A 21 15.50 -1.51 -7.68
CA ARG A 21 15.55 -0.88 -6.34
C ARG A 21 14.72 -1.60 -5.29
N SER A 22 13.67 -2.34 -5.68
CA SER A 22 12.85 -3.12 -4.75
C SER A 22 12.19 -4.31 -5.46
N LYS A 23 12.01 -5.42 -4.73
CA LYS A 23 11.31 -6.61 -5.23
C LYS A 23 9.82 -6.50 -4.93
N GLY A 24 8.98 -7.18 -5.70
CA GLY A 24 7.53 -7.24 -5.44
C GLY A 24 7.19 -7.76 -4.03
N SER A 25 7.97 -8.72 -3.52
CA SER A 25 7.84 -9.21 -2.14
C SER A 25 8.11 -8.12 -1.10
N THR A 26 9.08 -7.24 -1.33
CA THR A 26 9.37 -6.11 -0.44
C THR A 26 8.20 -5.13 -0.35
N ILE A 27 7.54 -4.85 -1.48
CA ILE A 27 6.34 -4.00 -1.52
C ILE A 27 5.22 -4.63 -0.69
N ILE A 28 4.97 -5.94 -0.89
CA ILE A 28 3.93 -6.67 -0.15
C ILE A 28 4.23 -6.66 1.35
N SER A 29 5.46 -7.04 1.77
CA SER A 29 5.85 -7.04 3.17
C SER A 29 5.76 -5.65 3.81
N TYR A 30 6.07 -4.58 3.07
CA TYR A 30 5.90 -3.22 3.55
C TYR A 30 4.42 -2.90 3.79
N LEU A 31 3.57 -3.14 2.79
CA LEU A 31 2.14 -2.84 2.87
C LEU A 31 1.46 -3.62 4.00
N GLU A 32 1.82 -4.89 4.19
CA GLU A 32 1.30 -5.73 5.26
C GLU A 32 1.77 -5.26 6.63
N LYS A 33 3.09 -5.03 6.80
CA LYS A 33 3.67 -4.54 8.06
C LYS A 33 3.07 -3.20 8.51
N HIS A 34 2.77 -2.32 7.56
CA HIS A 34 2.19 -1.01 7.84
C HIS A 34 0.66 -1.01 7.85
N GLY A 35 -0.01 -2.15 7.62
CA GLY A 35 -1.45 -2.29 7.76
C GLY A 35 -2.28 -1.75 6.59
N TYR A 36 -1.68 -1.52 5.42
CA TYR A 36 -2.40 -1.13 4.20
C TYR A 36 -3.17 -2.31 3.60
N ILE A 37 -2.58 -3.50 3.67
CA ILE A 37 -3.16 -4.74 3.13
C ILE A 37 -3.16 -5.81 4.21
N GLU A 38 -3.99 -6.83 3.99
CA GLU A 38 -4.03 -8.04 4.79
C GLU A 38 -4.12 -9.26 3.86
N GLN A 39 -3.67 -10.40 4.38
CA GLN A 39 -3.64 -11.67 3.67
C GLN A 39 -4.62 -12.67 4.32
N PRO A 40 -5.93 -12.66 3.98
CA PRO A 40 -6.91 -13.54 4.61
C PRO A 40 -6.71 -15.03 4.28
N ARG A 41 -5.99 -15.35 3.19
CA ARG A 41 -5.65 -16.72 2.79
C ARG A 41 -4.33 -16.74 2.02
N PRO A 42 -3.62 -17.88 1.93
CA PRO A 42 -2.35 -17.99 1.20
C PRO A 42 -2.41 -17.36 -0.20
N HIS A 43 -1.46 -16.48 -0.50
CA HIS A 43 -1.33 -15.78 -1.78
C HIS A 43 -2.48 -14.85 -2.20
N PHE A 44 -3.43 -14.56 -1.31
CA PHE A 44 -4.52 -13.63 -1.58
C PHE A 44 -4.39 -12.40 -0.70
N TYR A 45 -4.16 -11.24 -1.32
CA TYR A 45 -4.03 -9.95 -0.64
C TYR A 45 -5.21 -9.05 -0.95
N LYS A 46 -5.71 -8.36 0.07
CA LYS A 46 -6.74 -7.32 -0.05
C LYS A 46 -6.34 -6.08 0.75
N ILE A 47 -6.88 -4.92 0.37
CA ILE A 47 -6.74 -3.70 1.17
C ILE A 47 -7.50 -3.92 2.49
N LYS A 48 -6.86 -3.58 3.60
CA LYS A 48 -7.44 -3.73 4.93
C LYS A 48 -8.69 -2.85 5.07
N GLU A 49 -9.71 -3.36 5.75
CA GLU A 49 -10.94 -2.60 5.98
C GLU A 49 -10.65 -1.27 6.71
N GLY A 50 -11.33 -0.19 6.31
CA GLY A 50 -11.11 1.15 6.85
C GLY A 50 -9.91 1.92 6.26
N VAL A 51 -9.02 1.25 5.51
CA VAL A 51 -7.91 1.91 4.82
C VAL A 51 -8.41 2.52 3.50
N VAL A 52 -8.07 3.80 3.29
CA VAL A 52 -8.31 4.49 2.02
C VAL A 52 -6.97 4.76 1.38
N VAL A 53 -6.76 4.20 0.19
CA VAL A 53 -5.57 4.43 -0.64
C VAL A 53 -5.97 5.09 -1.96
N GLY A 54 -5.43 6.27 -2.20
CA GLY A 54 -5.53 7.03 -3.43
C GLY A 54 -4.23 7.02 -4.23
N ARG A 55 -4.22 7.78 -5.34
CA ARG A 55 -3.04 7.90 -6.20
C ARG A 55 -1.86 8.60 -5.51
N HIS A 56 -2.12 9.54 -4.61
CA HIS A 56 -1.05 10.22 -3.86
C HIS A 56 -0.35 9.27 -2.88
N ASP A 57 -1.10 8.35 -2.26
CA ASP A 57 -0.53 7.34 -1.37
C ASP A 57 0.43 6.40 -2.11
N VAL A 58 0.15 6.07 -3.38
CA VAL A 58 1.05 5.25 -4.21
C VAL A 58 2.44 5.87 -4.31
N GLU A 59 2.52 7.18 -4.52
CA GLU A 59 3.78 7.91 -4.66
C GLU A 59 4.51 7.99 -3.32
N ALA A 60 3.81 8.37 -2.25
CA ALA A 60 4.36 8.42 -0.90
C ALA A 60 4.88 7.05 -0.43
N ILE A 61 4.15 5.97 -0.68
CA ILE A 61 4.56 4.59 -0.34
C ILE A 61 5.78 4.17 -1.17
N ALA A 62 5.80 4.48 -2.47
CA ALA A 62 6.96 4.15 -3.31
C ALA A 62 8.23 4.86 -2.81
N GLU A 63 8.15 6.16 -2.50
CA GLU A 63 9.25 6.91 -1.91
C GLU A 63 9.67 6.35 -0.55
N ALA A 64 8.73 6.03 0.33
CA ALA A 64 9.01 5.46 1.63
C ALA A 64 9.76 4.12 1.51
N ILE A 65 9.38 3.26 0.57
CA ILE A 65 10.09 2.01 0.28
C ILE A 65 11.51 2.27 -0.24
N ILE A 66 11.70 3.24 -1.16
CA ILE A 66 13.02 3.58 -1.73
C ILE A 66 13.94 4.16 -0.65
N SER A 67 13.42 5.08 0.15
CA SER A 67 14.16 5.80 1.20
C SER A 67 14.27 5.01 2.51
N LYS A 68 13.72 3.80 2.58
CA LYS A 68 13.63 2.97 3.80
C LYS A 68 12.97 3.71 4.98
N ARG A 69 12.00 4.58 4.68
CA ARG A 69 11.21 5.34 5.65
C ARG A 69 9.90 4.62 5.96
N SER A 70 9.38 4.83 7.15
CA SER A 70 8.09 4.30 7.58
C SER A 70 7.00 5.36 7.43
N ILE A 71 5.93 5.02 6.72
CA ILE A 71 4.69 5.79 6.70
C ILE A 71 3.53 4.88 7.12
N THR A 72 2.57 5.46 7.85
CA THR A 72 1.36 4.76 8.31
C THR A 72 0.17 5.14 7.42
N PRO A 73 -0.73 4.18 7.11
CA PRO A 73 -1.93 4.47 6.35
C PRO A 73 -2.81 5.48 7.07
N THR A 74 -3.36 6.41 6.31
CA THR A 74 -4.45 7.26 6.79
C THR A 74 -5.72 6.40 6.89
N LEU A 75 -6.19 6.20 8.12
CA LEU A 75 -7.50 5.60 8.36
C LEU A 75 -8.55 6.65 8.05
N ASN A 76 -9.62 6.27 7.35
CA ASN A 76 -10.77 7.17 7.24
C ASN A 76 -11.33 7.35 8.66
N PRO A 77 -11.49 8.58 9.18
CA PRO A 77 -12.27 8.77 10.38
C PRO A 77 -13.71 8.38 10.04
N THR A 78 -14.14 7.20 10.47
CA THR A 78 -15.55 6.87 10.49
C THR A 78 -16.17 7.84 11.51
N ASN A 79 -16.87 8.86 11.02
CA ASN A 79 -17.73 9.70 11.85
C ASN A 79 -18.72 8.79 12.59
N ASN A 80 -18.45 8.52 13.87
CA ASN A 80 -19.48 8.21 14.85
C ASN A 80 -19.88 9.55 15.46
N GLY A 81 -20.85 10.22 14.85
CA GLY A 81 -21.41 11.50 15.28
C GLY A 81 -22.63 11.83 14.46
#